data_AF-A0AAD3TLT6-F1
#
_entry.id   AF-A0AAD3TLT6-F1
#
_cell.length_a   1.000
_cell.length_b   1.000
_cell.length_c   1.000
_cell.angle_alpha   90.00
_cell.angle_beta   90.00
_cell.angle_gamma   90.00
#
_symmetry.space_group_name_H-M   'P 1'
#
loop_
_entity.id
_entity.type
_entity.pdbx_description
1 polymer ?
#
loop_
_entity_poly.entity_id
_entity_poly.type
_entity_poly.pdbx_seq_one_letter_code
_entity_poly.pdbx_strand_id
1 'polypeptide(L)'
;MPENVERKTLGTPWVIEITNGSKVKYERDKKTRLFKIDRILYSFAAYPHNDSFIPGTLCNDNDSLKVLVLMQESLCRAHSSNAELIDSSTTFQRPQHFLEQILLQNFDP
;
A
#
# COMPACT_ATOMS: atom_id res chain seq x y z
N MET A 1 10.59 24.71 -6.61
CA MET A 1 9.64 25.17 -5.57
C MET A 1 8.73 24.00 -5.19
N PRO A 2 9.03 23.21 -4.15
CA PRO A 2 8.15 22.16 -3.67
C PRO A 2 7.43 22.62 -2.39
N GLU A 3 6.31 23.32 -2.54
CA GLU A 3 5.44 23.72 -1.41
C GLU A 3 4.08 22.99 -1.43
N ASN A 4 3.84 22.14 -2.45
CA ASN A 4 2.52 21.55 -2.72
C ASN A 4 2.40 20.05 -2.41
N VAL A 5 3.43 19.41 -1.87
CA VAL A 5 3.40 17.98 -1.54
C VAL A 5 2.99 17.74 -0.08
N GLU A 6 3.36 18.64 0.85
CA GLU A 6 3.17 18.42 2.29
C GLU A 6 1.72 18.63 2.79
N ARG A 7 0.86 19.39 2.08
CA ARG A 7 -0.50 19.69 2.55
C ARG A 7 -1.61 18.73 2.07
N LYS A 8 -1.32 17.75 1.20
CA LYS A 8 -2.34 16.85 0.63
C LYS A 8 -2.52 15.51 1.36
N THR A 9 -1.66 15.21 2.34
CA THR A 9 -1.59 13.88 2.97
C THR A 9 -2.49 13.71 4.19
N LEU A 10 -3.06 14.79 4.75
CA LEU A 10 -4.08 14.71 5.80
C LEU A 10 -5.40 14.24 5.18
N GLY A 11 -5.69 12.93 5.24
CA GLY A 11 -6.99 12.36 4.85
C GLY A 11 -7.02 11.63 3.51
N THR A 12 -5.89 11.16 3.01
CA THR A 12 -5.87 10.33 1.81
C THR A 12 -6.25 8.87 2.15
N PRO A 13 -7.30 8.29 1.53
CA PRO A 13 -7.69 6.92 1.80
C PRO A 13 -6.71 5.96 1.12
N TRP A 14 -6.32 4.92 1.84
CA TRP A 14 -5.60 3.77 1.30
C TRP A 14 -6.50 2.54 1.32
N VAL A 15 -6.15 1.52 0.54
CA VAL A 15 -6.91 0.28 0.43
C VAL A 15 -5.98 -0.92 0.50
N ILE A 16 -6.29 -1.89 1.37
CA ILE A 16 -5.50 -3.11 1.54
C ILE A 16 -5.62 -4.03 0.32
N GLU A 17 -4.47 -4.40 -0.27
CA GLU A 17 -4.38 -5.48 -1.27
C GLU A 17 -3.96 -6.79 -0.64
N ILE A 18 -2.93 -6.74 0.21
CA ILE A 18 -2.34 -7.92 0.86
C ILE A 18 -2.41 -7.72 2.36
N THR A 19 -2.99 -8.70 3.03
CA THR A 19 -3.12 -8.69 4.49
C THR A 19 -1.85 -9.27 5.09
N ASN A 20 -1.41 -8.74 6.24
CA ASN A 20 -0.33 -9.33 7.02
C ASN A 20 -0.62 -10.83 7.27
N GLY A 21 0.40 -11.67 7.16
CA GLY A 21 0.31 -13.12 7.30
C GLY A 21 -0.32 -13.85 6.11
N SER A 22 -0.80 -13.15 5.07
CA SER A 22 -1.36 -13.79 3.87
C SER A 22 -0.28 -14.53 3.09
N LYS A 23 -0.67 -15.64 2.46
CA LYS A 23 0.13 -16.31 1.42
C LYS A 23 -0.26 -15.89 0.01
N VAL A 24 -1.37 -15.19 -0.15
CA VAL A 24 -1.93 -14.84 -1.45
C VAL A 24 -1.64 -13.38 -1.72
N LYS A 25 -0.96 -13.13 -2.84
CA LYS A 25 -0.74 -11.79 -3.37
C LYS A 25 -1.91 -11.44 -4.28
N TYR A 26 -2.66 -10.43 -3.89
CA TYR A 26 -3.63 -9.79 -4.75
C TYR A 26 -3.00 -8.57 -5.39
N GLU A 27 -3.45 -8.28 -6.60
CA GLU A 27 -3.10 -7.08 -7.31
C GLU A 27 -4.39 -6.50 -7.88
N ARG A 28 -4.57 -5.19 -7.77
CA ARG A 28 -5.66 -4.52 -8.47
C ARG A 28 -5.41 -4.54 -9.97
N ASP A 29 -6.36 -5.02 -10.74
CA ASP A 29 -6.34 -4.87 -12.19
C ASP A 29 -6.62 -3.41 -12.58
N LYS A 30 -5.73 -2.81 -13.38
CA LYS A 30 -5.82 -1.42 -13.83
C LYS A 30 -7.08 -1.16 -14.67
N LYS A 31 -7.54 -2.16 -15.42
CA LYS A 31 -8.70 -2.03 -16.32
C LYS A 31 -10.02 -2.20 -15.58
N THR A 32 -10.21 -3.34 -14.91
CA THR A 32 -11.48 -3.65 -14.24
C THR A 32 -11.61 -3.02 -12.87
N ARG A 33 -10.51 -2.53 -12.29
CA ARG A 33 -10.42 -2.01 -10.91
C ARG A 33 -10.72 -3.05 -9.83
N LEU A 34 -10.85 -4.34 -10.19
CA LEU A 34 -11.08 -5.47 -9.29
C LEU A 34 -9.77 -6.09 -8.82
N PHE A 35 -9.81 -6.82 -7.71
CA PHE A 35 -8.68 -7.59 -7.22
C PHE A 35 -8.56 -8.92 -7.97
N LYS A 36 -7.40 -9.18 -8.56
CA LYS A 36 -7.02 -10.48 -9.11
C LYS A 36 -5.97 -11.13 -8.21
N ILE A 37 -5.92 -12.47 -8.21
CA ILE A 37 -4.80 -13.19 -7.61
C ILE A 37 -3.62 -13.07 -8.58
N ASP A 38 -2.50 -12.51 -8.12
CA ASP A 38 -1.23 -12.52 -8.85
C ASP A 38 -0.50 -13.85 -8.61
N ARG A 39 -0.40 -14.29 -7.34
CA ARG A 39 0.23 -15.56 -6.97
C ARG A 39 -0.14 -16.04 -5.57
N ILE A 40 0.09 -17.32 -5.32
CA ILE A 40 0.01 -17.97 -4.01
C ILE A 40 1.40 -18.48 -3.63
N LEU A 41 1.88 -18.14 -2.44
CA LEU A 41 3.13 -18.65 -1.87
C LEU A 41 2.88 -20.05 -1.30
N TYR A 42 3.56 -21.06 -1.85
CA TYR A 42 3.43 -22.46 -1.41
C TYR A 42 4.39 -22.83 -0.26
N SER A 43 5.42 -22.03 -0.02
CA SER A 43 6.37 -22.26 1.07
C SER A 43 5.79 -21.87 2.43
N PHE A 44 6.61 -21.97 3.49
CA PHE A 44 6.30 -21.45 4.81
C PHE A 44 6.32 -19.92 4.89
N ALA A 45 6.69 -19.23 3.79
CA ALA A 45 6.69 -17.77 3.74
C ALA A 45 5.25 -17.20 3.71
N ALA A 46 5.11 -16.01 4.29
CA ALA A 46 3.91 -15.17 4.25
C ALA A 46 4.32 -13.70 4.09
N TYR A 47 3.41 -12.87 3.59
CA TYR A 47 3.62 -11.43 3.51
C TYR A 47 3.66 -10.85 4.94
N PRO A 48 4.76 -10.19 5.34
CA PRO A 48 4.97 -9.79 6.74
C PRO A 48 4.21 -8.53 7.16
N HIS A 49 3.59 -7.83 6.21
CA HIS A 49 2.97 -6.53 6.41
C HIS A 49 1.64 -6.40 5.65
N ASN A 50 0.88 -5.39 6.01
CA ASN A 50 -0.33 -5.00 5.29
C ASN A 50 0.07 -4.10 4.11
N ASP A 51 0.08 -4.65 2.90
CA ASP A 51 0.40 -3.90 1.69
C ASP A 51 -0.87 -3.28 1.10
N SER A 52 -0.77 -2.01 0.75
CA SER A 52 -1.89 -1.19 0.32
C SER A 52 -1.50 -0.25 -0.82
N PHE A 53 -2.48 0.47 -1.34
CA PHE A 53 -2.25 1.52 -2.32
C PHE A 53 -3.21 2.68 -2.08
N ILE A 54 -2.86 3.84 -2.62
CA ILE A 54 -3.73 5.02 -2.61
C ILE A 54 -4.48 5.11 -3.95
N PRO A 55 -5.82 4.96 -3.99
CA PRO A 55 -6.60 5.14 -5.20
C PRO A 55 -6.46 6.55 -5.78
N GLY A 56 -6.39 6.66 -7.11
CA GLY A 56 -6.35 7.96 -7.79
C GLY A 56 -4.97 8.62 -7.84
N THR A 57 -3.96 8.02 -7.23
CA THR A 57 -2.56 8.39 -7.46
C THR A 57 -2.04 7.73 -8.73
N LEU A 58 -1.09 8.41 -9.39
CA LEU A 58 -0.40 7.92 -10.56
C LEU A 58 1.10 8.17 -10.41
N CYS A 59 1.88 7.11 -10.35
CA CYS A 59 3.33 7.14 -10.41
C CYS A 59 3.82 7.10 -11.86
N ASN A 60 5.13 7.32 -12.05
CA ASN A 60 5.77 7.41 -13.37
C ASN A 60 5.61 6.14 -14.23
N ASP A 61 5.28 5.01 -13.61
CA ASP A 61 5.01 3.70 -14.20
C ASP A 61 3.51 3.45 -14.47
N ASN A 62 2.67 4.49 -14.34
CA ASN A 62 1.22 4.39 -14.52
C ASN A 62 0.58 3.39 -13.53
N ASP A 63 1.19 3.25 -12.35
CA ASP A 63 0.66 2.52 -11.19
C ASP A 63 0.20 3.46 -10.10
N SER A 64 -0.71 2.95 -9.26
CA SER A 64 -1.07 3.66 -8.03
C SER A 64 0.06 3.56 -7.02
N LEU A 65 0.27 4.65 -6.28
CA LEU A 65 1.27 4.77 -5.24
C LEU A 65 1.07 3.67 -4.21
N LYS A 66 2.10 2.84 -4.04
CA LYS A 66 2.11 1.74 -3.09
C LYS A 66 2.40 2.27 -1.69
N VAL A 67 1.70 1.71 -0.73
CA VAL A 67 1.78 2.11 0.66
C VAL A 67 1.91 0.89 1.54
N LEU A 68 2.91 0.92 2.42
CA LEU A 68 3.05 -0.04 3.50
C LEU A 68 2.28 0.46 4.73
N VAL A 69 1.30 -0.30 5.21
CA VAL A 69 0.62 -0.01 6.47
C VAL A 69 1.34 -0.76 7.59
N LEU A 70 2.09 -0.02 8.39
CA LEU A 70 2.80 -0.57 9.55
C LEU A 70 1.83 -0.77 10.71
N MET A 71 1.29 -1.97 10.82
CA MET A 71 0.40 -2.40 11.90
C MET A 71 0.68 -3.85 12.25
N GLN A 72 0.62 -4.16 13.55
CA GLN A 72 0.79 -5.53 14.03
C GLN A 72 -0.40 -6.43 13.68
N GLU A 73 -1.61 -5.86 13.71
CA GLU A 73 -2.83 -6.55 13.36
C GLU A 73 -2.98 -6.78 11.85
N SER A 74 -3.60 -7.91 11.51
CA SER A 74 -3.94 -8.23 10.12
C SER A 74 -5.27 -7.57 9.76
N LEU A 75 -5.25 -6.70 8.75
CA LEU A 75 -6.46 -6.05 8.27
C LEU A 75 -7.21 -6.91 7.26
N CYS A 76 -8.48 -6.59 7.01
CA CYS A 76 -9.24 -7.22 5.95
C CYS A 76 -8.82 -6.68 4.58
N ARG A 77 -8.78 -7.54 3.56
CA ARG A 77 -8.58 -7.10 2.17
C ARG A 77 -9.72 -6.16 1.75
N ALA A 78 -9.38 -5.17 0.92
CA ALA A 78 -10.29 -4.13 0.48
C ALA A 78 -10.83 -3.23 1.60
N HIS A 79 -10.32 -3.37 2.84
CA HIS A 79 -10.53 -2.39 3.88
C HIS A 79 -9.93 -1.06 3.43
N SER A 80 -10.70 0.01 3.57
CA SER A 80 -10.26 1.37 3.30
C SER A 80 -10.35 2.19 4.58
N SER A 81 -9.28 2.91 4.89
CA SER A 81 -9.27 3.89 5.96
C SER A 81 -8.38 5.07 5.57
N ASN A 82 -8.49 6.15 6.33
CA ASN A 82 -7.59 7.29 6.22
C ASN A 82 -6.40 7.06 7.15
N ALA A 83 -5.20 7.45 6.71
CA ALA A 83 -4.04 7.55 7.58
C ALA A 83 -3.28 8.85 7.30
N GLU A 84 -2.48 9.24 8.28
CA GLU A 84 -1.52 10.33 8.15
C GLU A 84 -0.20 9.77 7.63
N LEU A 85 0.41 10.50 6.69
CA LEU A 85 1.72 10.15 6.17
C LEU A 85 2.79 10.59 7.17
N ILE A 86 3.47 9.62 7.77
CA ILE A 86 4.51 9.86 8.77
C ILE A 86 5.88 9.98 8.10
N ASP A 87 6.16 9.15 7.07
CA ASP A 87 7.43 9.21 6.35
C ASP A 87 7.27 8.81 4.87
N SER A 88 8.08 9.43 4.02
CA SER A 88 8.20 9.14 2.59
C SER A 88 9.60 8.62 2.26
N SER A 89 10.01 7.52 2.90
CA SER A 89 11.27 6.86 2.59
C SER A 89 11.12 5.95 1.37
N THR A 90 11.92 6.22 0.32
CA THR A 90 11.96 5.38 -0.88
C THR A 90 12.78 4.13 -0.59
N THR A 91 12.14 3.00 -0.28
CA THR A 91 12.86 1.73 -0.17
C THR A 91 13.09 1.16 -1.57
N PHE A 92 14.35 1.11 -2.00
CA PHE A 92 14.76 0.58 -3.31
C PHE A 92 14.75 -0.96 -3.29
N GLN A 93 13.58 -1.58 -3.26
CA GLN A 93 13.46 -3.02 -3.48
C GLN A 93 13.25 -3.29 -4.97
N ARG A 94 14.37 -3.57 -5.66
CA ARG A 94 14.50 -4.01 -7.07
C ARG A 94 14.48 -2.90 -8.13
N PRO A 95 15.26 -3.05 -9.22
CA PRO A 95 15.48 -2.00 -10.22
C PRO A 95 14.27 -1.73 -11.15
N GLN A 96 13.04 -2.11 -10.78
CA GLN A 96 11.87 -2.01 -11.67
C GLN A 96 10.57 -1.50 -11.02
N HIS A 97 10.54 -1.15 -9.72
CA HIS A 97 9.32 -0.61 -9.08
C HIS A 97 9.62 0.65 -8.27
N PHE A 98 8.85 1.71 -8.51
CA PHE A 98 9.02 3.04 -7.93
C PHE A 98 8.24 3.23 -6.62
N LEU A 99 8.82 4.03 -5.73
CA LEU A 99 8.23 4.73 -4.56
C LEU A 99 7.19 3.94 -3.74
N GLU A 100 7.66 3.27 -2.70
CA GLU A 100 6.81 2.89 -1.57
C GLU A 100 6.75 4.06 -0.59
N GLN A 101 5.56 4.44 -0.15
CA GLN A 101 5.37 5.34 0.99
C GLN A 101 4.99 4.53 2.23
N ILE A 102 5.44 4.95 3.41
CA ILE A 102 5.14 4.27 4.67
C ILE A 102 4.02 5.05 5.37
N LEU A 103 2.85 4.44 5.50
CA LEU A 103 1.76 4.98 6.32
C LEU A 103 1.73 4.21 7.64
N LEU A 104 1.79 4.95 8.74
CA LEU A 104 1.49 4.46 10.07
C LEU A 104 0.09 4.93 10.40
N GLN A 105 -0.84 3.99 10.57
CA GLN A 105 -2.17 4.34 11.03
C GLN A 105 -2.17 4.34 12.56
N ASN A 106 -2.24 5.53 13.15
CA ASN A 106 -2.52 5.69 14.58
C ASN A 106 -4.01 5.38 14.81
N PHE A 107 -4.34 4.20 15.31
CA PHE A 107 -5.60 4.02 16.05
C PHE A 107 -5.33 4.40 17.50
N ASP A 108 -6.21 5.21 18.10
CA ASP A 108 -6.11 5.81 19.44
C ASP A 108 -5.48 4.92 20.54
N PRO A 109 -4.76 5.53 21.49
CA PRO A 109 -3.37 5.96 21.41
C PRO A 109 -2.34 4.85 21.69
#